data_AF-A0AAD0SHC4-F1
#
_entry.id   AF-A0AAD0SHC4-F1
#
_cell.length_a   1.000
_cell.length_b   1.000
_cell.length_c   1.000
_cell.angle_alpha   90.00
_cell.angle_beta   90.00
_cell.angle_gamma   90.00
#
_symmetry.space_group_name_H-M   'P 1'
#
loop_
_entity.id
_entity.type
_entity.pdbx_description
1 polymer ?
#
loop_
_entity_poly.entity_id
_entity_poly.type
_entity_poly.pdbx_seq_one_letter_code
_entity_poly.pdbx_strand_id
1 'polypeptide(L)' 'MSLIVSEESHKTLSLKMDEELYEKTLKFIAQKGIKHLDIKIVQFHFRTGYFLAARVVERIRLEQGVTGKNINKD' A
#
# COMPACT_ATOMS: atom_id res chain seq x y z
N MET A 1 -8.75 23.00 -25.43
CA MET A 1 -7.59 22.46 -24.70
C MET A 1 -8.05 21.27 -23.88
N SER A 2 -7.47 20.11 -24.15
CA SER A 2 -8.06 18.79 -23.96
C SER A 2 -7.31 18.00 -22.87
N LEU A 3 -8.07 17.40 -21.95
CA LEU A 3 -7.83 16.17 -21.16
C LEU A 3 -6.53 15.92 -20.36
N ILE A 4 -5.40 16.57 -20.66
CA ILE A 4 -4.09 16.23 -20.08
C ILE A 4 -4.00 16.56 -18.57
N VAL A 5 -4.68 17.62 -18.13
CA VAL A 5 -4.69 18.05 -16.71
C VAL A 5 -5.45 17.06 -15.81
N SER A 6 -6.40 16.29 -16.37
CA SER A 6 -7.24 15.37 -15.60
C SER A 6 -6.46 14.13 -15.19
N GLU A 7 -5.76 13.48 -16.12
CA GLU A 7 -5.03 12.23 -15.83
C GLU A 7 -3.90 12.43 -14.82
N GLU A 8 -3.12 13.51 -14.93
CA GLU A 8 -2.04 13.82 -13.98
C GLU A 8 -2.57 14.16 -12.59
N SER A 9 -3.70 14.87 -12.52
CA SER A 9 -4.38 15.17 -11.26
C SER A 9 -4.91 13.90 -10.59
N HIS A 10 -5.57 13.01 -11.35
CA HIS A 10 -6.03 11.71 -10.84
C HIS A 10 -4.89 10.82 -10.37
N LYS A 11 -3.78 10.79 -11.12
CA LYS A 11 -2.57 10.04 -10.74
C LYS A 11 -1.95 10.58 -9.45
N THR A 12 -1.85 11.90 -9.32
CA THR A 12 -1.31 12.55 -8.11
C THR A 12 -2.20 12.32 -6.90
N LEU A 13 -3.52 12.38 -7.07
CA LEU A 13 -4.49 12.05 -6.01
C LEU A 13 -4.37 10.59 -5.59
N SER A 14 -4.24 9.65 -6.53
CA SER A 14 -4.01 8.23 -6.21
C SER A 14 -2.73 8.04 -5.41
N LEU A 15 -1.62 8.70 -5.79
CA LEU A 15 -0.36 8.58 -5.06
C LEU A 15 -0.47 9.12 -3.63
N LYS A 16 -1.18 10.24 -3.44
CA LYS A 16 -1.43 10.79 -2.10
C LYS A 16 -2.29 9.87 -1.23
N MET A 17 -3.33 9.27 -1.80
CA MET A 17 -4.18 8.30 -1.09
C MET A 17 -3.41 7.04 -0.71
N ASP A 18 -2.53 6.56 -1.59
CA ASP A 18 -1.65 5.42 -1.32
C ASP A 18 -0.71 5.73 -0.14
N GLU A 19 -0.09 6.93 -0.11
CA GLU A 19 0.80 7.36 0.97
C GLU A 19 0.09 7.50 2.32
N GLU A 20 -1.09 8.11 2.32
CA GLU A 20 -1.87 8.29 3.55
C GLU A 20 -2.29 6.93 4.14
N LEU A 21 -2.75 6.01 3.30
CA LEU A 21 -3.13 4.67 3.75
C LEU A 21 -1.92 3.87 4.22
N TYR A 22 -0.76 4.03 3.56
CA TYR A 22 0.49 3.41 3.96
C TYR A 22 0.91 3.82 5.37
N GLU A 23 0.98 5.12 5.66
CA GLU A 23 1.35 5.64 6.97
C GLU A 23 0.38 5.20 8.08
N LYS A 24 -0.92 5.22 7.79
CA LYS A 24 -1.94 4.70 8.72
C LYS A 24 -1.77 3.21 8.98
N THR A 25 -1.44 2.43 7.95
CA THR A 25 -1.26 0.99 8.06
C THR A 25 -0.03 0.64 8.90
N LEU A 26 1.09 1.36 8.74
CA LEU A 26 2.26 1.20 9.61
C LEU A 26 1.93 1.44 11.08
N LYS A 27 1.24 2.55 11.38
CA LYS A 27 0.80 2.87 12.75
C LYS A 27 -0.12 1.79 13.30
N PHE A 28 -1.06 1.30 12.50
CA PHE A 28 -1.97 0.23 12.87
C PHE A 28 -1.23 -1.08 13.20
N ILE A 29 -0.25 -1.47 12.38
CA ILE A 29 0.60 -2.65 12.62
C ILE A 29 1.33 -2.52 13.95
N ALA A 30 1.98 -1.38 14.19
CA ALA A 30 2.72 -1.12 15.41
C ALA A 30 1.82 -1.13 16.66
N GLN A 31 0.64 -0.51 16.59
CA GLN A 31 -0.31 -0.43 17.71
C GLN A 31 -0.95 -1.79 18.05
N LYS A 32 -1.23 -2.62 17.05
CA LYS A 32 -1.88 -3.92 17.23
C LYS A 32 -0.90 -5.08 17.36
N GLY A 33 0.40 -4.85 17.20
CA GLY A 33 1.42 -5.89 17.23
C GLY A 33 1.21 -6.94 16.13
N ILE A 34 0.76 -6.52 14.95
CA ILE A 34 0.43 -7.44 13.86
C ILE A 34 1.72 -8.04 13.30
N LYS A 35 1.86 -9.35 13.45
CA LYS A 35 3.01 -10.11 12.92
C LYS A 35 2.84 -10.49 11.45
N HIS A 36 1.60 -10.62 10.98
CA HIS A 36 1.27 -11.01 9.61
C HIS A 36 0.24 -10.05 9.03
N LEU A 37 0.67 -9.23 8.08
CA LEU A 37 -0.19 -8.26 7.40
C LEU A 37 -0.88 -8.90 6.20
N ASP A 38 -2.21 -9.00 6.26
CA ASP A 38 -3.09 -9.45 5.17
C ASP A 38 -3.82 -8.24 4.56
N ILE A 39 -4.03 -8.27 3.24
CA ILE A 39 -4.81 -7.30 2.47
C ILE A 39 -6.20 -7.12 3.08
N LYS A 40 -6.87 -8.21 3.49
CA LYS A 40 -8.22 -8.13 4.09
C LYS A 40 -8.23 -7.32 5.38
N ILE A 41 -7.19 -7.40 6.19
CA ILE A 41 -7.09 -6.64 7.44
C ILE A 41 -7.08 -5.15 7.13
N VAL A 42 -6.26 -4.72 6.18
CA VAL A 42 -6.18 -3.32 5.73
C VAL A 42 -7.49 -2.88 5.08
N GLN A 43 -8.08 -3.74 4.24
CA GLN A 43 -9.35 -3.48 3.56
C GLN A 43 -10.49 -3.20 4.55
N PHE A 44 -10.68 -4.08 5.54
CA PHE A 44 -11.76 -3.94 6.51
C PHE A 44 -11.49 -2.84 7.53
N HIS A 45 -10.25 -2.70 8.00
CA HIS A 45 -9.92 -1.70 9.01
C HIS A 45 -10.08 -0.27 8.49
N PHE A 46 -9.63 -0.01 7.25
CA PHE A 46 -9.68 1.32 6.65
C PHE A 46 -10.83 1.53 5.66
N ARG A 47 -11.71 0.53 5.48
CA ARG A 47 -12.84 0.55 4.53
C ARG A 47 -12.41 1.00 3.13
N THR A 48 -11.34 0.40 2.63
CA THR A 48 -10.74 0.76 1.34
C THR A 48 -10.99 -0.32 0.29
N GLY A 49 -10.76 0.02 -0.99
CA GLY A 49 -10.83 -0.93 -2.09
C GLY A 49 -9.72 -1.97 -2.04
N TYR A 50 -9.98 -3.16 -2.57
CA TYR A 50 -9.02 -4.26 -2.59
C TYR A 50 -7.68 -3.88 -3.23
N PHE A 51 -7.70 -3.25 -4.41
CA PHE A 51 -6.48 -2.87 -5.14
C PHE A 51 -5.61 -1.88 -4.37
N LEU A 52 -6.24 -0.90 -3.71
CA LEU A 52 -5.55 0.09 -2.89
C LEU A 52 -4.92 -0.58 -1.66
N ALA A 53 -5.66 -1.43 -0.95
CA ALA A 53 -5.11 -2.22 0.16
C ALA A 53 -3.96 -3.13 -0.29
N ALA A 54 -4.10 -3.79 -1.45
CA ALA A 54 -3.09 -4.70 -1.98
C ALA A 54 -1.77 -3.97 -2.26
N ARG A 55 -1.81 -2.82 -2.94
CA ARG A 55 -0.60 -2.00 -3.21
C ARG A 55 0.11 -1.58 -1.93
N VAL A 56 -0.63 -1.12 -0.93
CA VAL A 56 -0.05 -0.70 0.35
C VAL A 56 0.58 -1.87 1.10
N VAL A 57 -0.11 -3.02 1.16
CA VAL A 57 0.41 -4.22 1.83
C VAL A 57 1.66 -4.74 1.11
N GLU A 58 1.67 -4.74 -0.22
CA GLU A 58 2.83 -5.13 -1.01
C GLU A 58 4.03 -4.21 -0.75
N ARG A 59 3.83 -2.89 -0.78
CA ARG A 59 4.87 -1.90 -0.44
C ARG A 59 5.45 -2.15 0.95
N ILE A 60 4.59 -2.31 1.97
CA ILE A 60 5.04 -2.59 3.34
C ILE A 60 5.85 -3.88 3.42
N ARG A 61 5.45 -4.94 2.72
CA ARG A 61 6.20 -6.21 2.69
C ARG A 61 7.57 -6.07 2.04
N LEU A 62 7.66 -5.31 0.95
CA LEU A 62 8.93 -5.04 0.27
C LEU A 62 9.88 -4.27 1.18
N GLU A 63 9.40 -3.25 1.87
CA GLU A 63 10.21 -2.39 2.74
C GLU A 63 10.57 -3.04 4.08
N GLN A 64 9.67 -3.85 4.67
CA GLN A 64 9.92 -4.57 5.93
C GLN A 64 10.79 -5.82 5.75
N GLY A 65 11.19 -6.16 4.52
CA GLY A 65 12.05 -7.30 4.28
C GLY A 65 11.32 -8.63 4.35
N VAL A 66 10.17 -8.75 3.65
CA VAL A 66 9.98 -9.96 2.83
C VAL A 66 10.93 -9.82 1.64
N THR A 67 12.22 -9.82 1.94
CA THR A 67 13.26 -10.43 1.13
C THR A 67 12.77 -11.85 0.90
N GLY A 68 12.05 -12.06 -0.21
CA GLY A 68 12.11 -13.34 -0.87
C GLY A 68 13.58 -13.71 -0.96
N LYS A 69 13.95 -14.76 -0.24
CA LYS A 69 15.15 -15.56 -0.48
C LYS A 69 15.56 -15.48 -1.95
N ASN A 70 16.83 -15.21 -2.22
CA ASN A 70 17.51 -15.57 -3.47
C ASN A 70 16.71 -15.32 -4.76
N ILE A 71 16.89 -14.15 -5.37
CA ILE A 71 17.06 -14.15 -6.82
C ILE A 71 18.54 -13.93 -7.11
N ASN A 72 19.35 -14.95 -6.78
CA ASN A 72 20.53 -15.22 -7.59
C ASN A 72 20.01 -15.41 -9.02
N LYS A 73 20.24 -14.43 -9.89
CA LYS A 73 20.23 -14.64 -11.33
C LYS A 73 21.57 -15.29 -11.65
N ASP A 74 21.61 -16.63 -11.65
CA ASP A 74 22.49 -17.36 -12.57
C ASP A 74 22.03 -17.09 -14.01
#